data_AF-A0A093IZX5-F1
#
_entry.id   AF-A0A093IZX5-F1
#
_cell.length_a   1.000
_cell.length_b   1.000
_cell.length_c   1.000
_cell.angle_alpha   90.00
_cell.angle_beta   90.00
_cell.angle_gamma   90.00
#
_symmetry.space_group_name_H-M   'P 1'
#
loop_
_entity.id
_entity.type
_entity.pdbx_description
1 polymer ?
#
loop_
_entity_poly.entity_id
_entity_poly.type
_entity_poly.pdbx_seq_one_letter_code
_entity_poly.pdbx_strand_id
1 'polypeptide(L)' 'AGCGVPAISPSVQYSERIVNGQDAVPGSWPWQVSLQ' A
#
# COMPACT_ATOMS: atom_id res chain seq x y z
N ALA A 1 10.32 -15.53 6.91
CA ALA A 1 9.57 -14.34 6.50
C ALA A 1 9.00 -13.68 7.76
N GLY A 2 9.13 -12.35 7.89
CA GLY A 2 8.63 -11.59 9.05
C GLY A 2 7.28 -10.93 8.76
N CYS A 3 6.70 -10.26 9.77
CA CYS A 3 5.52 -9.42 9.57
C CYS A 3 5.87 -8.11 8.83
N GLY A 4 4.88 -7.45 8.23
CA GLY A 4 5.07 -6.18 7.53
C GLY A 4 5.79 -6.28 6.18
N VAL A 5 6.08 -7.49 5.69
CA VAL A 5 6.69 -7.72 4.37
C VAL A 5 5.60 -8.12 3.38
N PRO A 6 5.22 -7.25 2.43
CA PRO A 6 4.22 -7.60 1.44
C PRO A 6 4.79 -8.51 0.35
N ALA A 7 4.00 -9.47 -0.12
CA ALA A 7 4.37 -10.34 -1.24
C ALA A 7 4.34 -9.58 -2.58
N ILE A 8 3.54 -8.53 -2.68
CA ILE A 8 3.44 -7.62 -3.84
C ILE A 8 3.99 -6.27 -3.39
N SER A 9 5.06 -5.79 -4.04
CA SER A 9 5.64 -4.49 -3.72
C SER A 9 4.65 -3.35 -4.00
N PRO A 10 4.39 -2.45 -3.04
CA PRO A 10 3.55 -1.29 -3.27
C PRO A 10 4.22 -0.33 -4.26
N SER A 11 3.42 0.27 -5.14
CA SER A 11 3.86 1.40 -5.96
C SER A 11 3.72 2.67 -5.12
N VAL A 12 4.84 3.23 -4.67
CA VAL A 12 4.88 4.49 -3.92
C VAL A 12 5.54 5.57 -4.79
N GLN A 13 4.77 6.60 -5.12
CA GLN A 13 5.30 7.78 -5.80
C GLN A 13 5.82 8.76 -4.74
N TYR A 14 7.11 9.08 -4.81
CA TYR A 14 7.72 10.09 -3.96
C TYR A 14 7.65 11.45 -4.66
N SER A 15 6.78 12.32 -4.15
CA SER A 15 6.69 13.73 -4.50
C SER A 15 6.84 14.57 -3.24
N GLU A 16 7.26 15.84 -3.38
CA GLU A 16 7.34 16.77 -2.24
C GLU A 16 5.98 17.00 -1.56
N ARG A 17 4.89 16.75 -2.29
CA ARG A 17 3.51 16.89 -1.82
C ARG A 17 2.64 15.75 -2.36
N ILE A 18 1.84 15.16 -1.49
CA ILE A 18 0.83 14.16 -1.86
C ILE A 18 -0.53 14.88 -1.95
N VAL A 19 -1.13 14.89 -3.14
CA VAL A 19 -2.48 15.46 -3.36
C VAL A 19 -3.44 14.31 -3.63
N ASN A 20 -4.43 14.11 -2.74
CA ASN A 20 -5.44 13.03 -2.82
C ASN A 20 -4.92 11.58 -2.89
N GLY A 21 -3.60 11.35 -2.84
CA GLY A 21 -3.02 10.01 -2.96
C GLY A 21 -3.17 9.45 -4.38
N GLN A 22 -2.94 8.14 -4.52
CA GLN A 22 -3.10 7.38 -5.75
C GLN A 22 -3.68 6.00 -5.39
N ASP A 23 -4.29 5.32 -6.36
CA ASP A 23 -4.77 3.96 -6.14
C ASP A 23 -3.62 3.02 -5.81
N ALA A 24 -3.83 2.16 -4.81
CA ALA A 24 -2.84 1.15 -4.43
C ALA A 24 -2.83 0.00 -5.44
N VAL A 25 -1.66 -0.64 -5.59
CA VAL A 25 -1.57 -1.91 -6.30
C VAL A 25 -2.42 -2.95 -5.55
N PRO A 26 -3.37 -3.64 -6.22
CA PRO A 26 -4.20 -4.62 -5.54
C PRO A 26 -3.37 -5.67 -4.79
N GLY A 27 -3.65 -5.83 -3.49
CA GLY A 27 -2.95 -6.79 -2.63
C GLY A 27 -1.58 -6.34 -2.10
N SER A 28 -1.08 -5.15 -2.46
CA SER A 28 0.23 -4.67 -1.96
C SER A 28 0.26 -4.29 -0.48
N TRP A 29 -0.90 -4.25 0.16
CA TRP A 29 -1.09 -3.97 1.59
C TRP A 29 -1.82 -5.13 2.26
N PRO A 30 -1.13 -6.25 2.56
CA PRO A 30 -1.77 -7.49 3.01
C PRO A 30 -2.40 -7.41 4.41
N TRP A 31 -2.11 -6.35 5.16
CA TRP A 31 -2.73 -6.07 6.46
C TRP A 31 -3.95 -5.15 6.35
N GLN A 32 -4.36 -4.74 5.15
CA GLN A 32 -5.58 -3.96 4.98
C GLN A 32 -6.80 -4.84 5.30
N VAL A 33 -7.69 -4.31 6.13
CA VAL A 33 -8.97 -4.93 6.47
C VAL A 33 -10.07 -3.88 6.39
N SER A 34 -11.31 -4.30 6.15
CA SER A 34 -12.50 -3.46 6.21
C SER A 34 -13.52 -4.17 7.09
N LEU A 35 -14.08 -3.44 8.04
CA LEU A 35 -15.17 -3.92 8.89
C LEU A 35 -16.49 -3.41 8.32
N GLN A 36 -17.53 -4.23 8.44
CA GLN A 36 -18.88 -3.92 7.94
C GLN A 36 -19.77 -3.34 9.02
#